data_AF-A0A444JPB8-F1
#
_entry.id   AF-A0A444JPB8-F1
#
_cell.length_a   1.000
_cell.length_b   1.000
_cell.length_c   1.000
_cell.angle_alpha   90.00
_cell.angle_beta   90.00
_cell.angle_gamma   90.00
#
_symmetry.space_group_name_H-M   'P 1'
#
loop_
_entity.id
_entity.type
_entity.pdbx_description
1 polymer ?
#
loop_
_entity_poly.entity_id
_entity_poly.type
_entity_poly.pdbx_seq_one_letter_code
_entity_poly.pdbx_strand_id
1 'polypeptide(L)'
;MSDTNLTNSWWKRLAIKSKAVWLTLSGVITALSVPAWQYYVVEQANVSIEIVKIERKQRDGVQFSLDSEELKLLEPYIPALFLYEASDLGGRGDKRISPSFELSILEKAFKKATRELKLISVKQLQLDKYISELSQFIDPTNKIKKLTEFRVSDFRLWSLGSYIDDIEAKYYEDQVLALTRNYSQLTFDELHQPKINTTALRYLLLDVREDLSDAISASEKQQNRLRNNIRSIERQLSALRQQFEQQYSYFVVEVIASNRGRSDTTLYSMGLLRIVFSDNNYVDINLTLNESYQHADLPASGTETYYYRSESLMDLTAQERKLVNSYWGSRGEVQIYLLDTQQQVYSSKPAPFVGNIKQKAMLDLLKDTAHGSMVSVSGY
;
A
#
# COMPACT_ATOMS: atom_id res chain seq x y z
N MET A 1 107.82 41.12 7.45
CA MET A 1 107.04 41.29 6.20
C MET A 1 106.46 39.93 5.83
N SER A 2 105.19 39.88 5.43
CA SER A 2 104.36 38.67 5.10
C SER A 2 104.02 37.80 6.33
N ASP A 3 102.84 37.21 6.54
CA ASP A 3 101.61 37.02 5.77
C ASP A 3 100.50 36.59 6.76
N THR A 4 99.38 37.31 6.91
CA THR A 4 98.16 36.81 7.60
C THR A 4 96.90 37.63 7.25
N ASN A 5 96.47 37.66 5.98
CA ASN A 5 95.19 38.34 5.66
C ASN A 5 94.32 37.70 4.57
N LEU A 6 94.55 36.42 4.20
CA LEU A 6 93.83 35.78 3.08
C LEU A 6 92.72 34.80 3.49
N THR A 7 92.59 34.38 4.75
CA THR A 7 91.63 33.31 5.15
C THR A 7 90.23 33.80 5.51
N ASN A 8 90.03 35.11 5.75
CA ASN A 8 88.74 35.66 6.20
C ASN A 8 87.76 36.03 5.07
N SER A 9 88.19 36.01 3.81
CA SER A 9 87.35 36.42 2.67
C SER A 9 86.52 35.28 2.07
N TRP A 10 86.99 34.04 2.18
CA TRP A 10 86.35 32.87 1.57
C TRP A 10 85.09 32.42 2.34
N TRP A 11 85.17 32.37 3.68
CA TRP A 11 84.04 32.04 4.55
C TRP A 11 82.89 33.05 4.45
N LYS A 12 83.20 34.34 4.32
CA LYS A 12 82.17 35.38 4.08
C LYS A 12 81.48 35.21 2.73
N ARG A 13 82.22 34.86 1.67
CA ARG A 13 81.65 34.59 0.34
C ARG A 13 80.79 33.33 0.31
N LEU A 14 81.19 32.28 1.04
CA LEU A 14 80.41 31.06 1.20
C LEU A 14 79.14 31.28 2.02
N ALA A 15 79.21 32.07 3.10
CA ALA A 15 78.05 32.43 3.91
C ALA A 15 77.02 33.29 3.15
N ILE A 16 77.49 34.16 2.23
CA ILE A 16 76.60 34.97 1.38
C ILE A 16 75.92 34.10 0.31
N LYS A 17 76.67 33.19 -0.33
CA LYS A 17 76.11 32.26 -1.32
C LYS A 17 75.15 31.24 -0.71
N SER A 18 75.46 30.71 0.49
CA SER A 18 74.56 29.79 1.18
C SER A 18 73.27 30.48 1.64
N LYS A 19 73.34 31.74 2.11
CA LYS A 19 72.14 32.54 2.43
C LYS A 19 71.26 32.77 1.21
N ALA A 20 71.85 33.06 0.04
CA ALA A 20 71.09 33.23 -1.21
C ALA A 20 70.40 31.93 -1.66
N VAL A 21 71.07 30.78 -1.52
CA VAL A 21 70.48 29.46 -1.82
C VAL A 21 69.36 29.12 -0.83
N TRP A 22 69.53 29.40 0.45
CA TRP A 22 68.48 29.17 1.46
C TRP A 22 67.25 30.07 1.27
N LEU A 23 67.45 31.34 0.90
CA LEU A 23 66.36 32.28 0.61
C LEU A 23 65.58 31.88 -0.66
N THR A 24 66.26 31.35 -1.66
CA THR A 24 65.59 30.86 -2.88
C THR A 24 64.85 29.56 -2.63
N LEU A 25 65.42 28.62 -1.87
CA LEU A 25 64.75 27.39 -1.46
C LEU A 25 63.53 27.66 -0.57
N SER A 26 63.64 28.54 0.42
CA SER A 26 62.51 28.93 1.25
C SER A 26 61.44 29.63 0.41
N GLY A 27 61.82 30.52 -0.50
CA GLY A 27 60.90 31.16 -1.44
C GLY A 27 60.12 30.16 -2.29
N VAL A 28 60.78 29.16 -2.85
CA VAL A 28 60.14 28.10 -3.67
C VAL A 28 59.22 27.22 -2.83
N ILE A 29 59.66 26.79 -1.65
CA ILE A 29 58.82 25.97 -0.74
C ILE A 29 57.57 26.76 -0.37
N THR A 30 57.70 28.03 0.01
CA THR A 30 56.56 28.86 0.41
C THR A 30 55.61 29.11 -0.78
N ALA A 31 56.15 29.38 -1.97
CA ALA A 31 55.37 29.60 -3.18
C ALA A 31 54.60 28.36 -3.65
N LEU A 32 55.09 27.15 -3.37
CA LEU A 32 54.37 25.89 -3.64
C LEU A 32 53.41 25.51 -2.51
N SER A 33 53.76 25.84 -1.27
CA SER A 33 52.98 25.47 -0.09
C SER A 33 51.69 26.28 0.05
N VAL A 34 51.70 27.56 -0.34
CA VAL A 34 50.53 28.44 -0.22
C VAL A 34 49.38 28.04 -1.16
N PRO A 35 49.61 27.80 -2.48
CA PRO A 35 48.56 27.30 -3.37
C PRO A 35 48.07 25.91 -2.98
N ALA A 36 48.98 25.01 -2.57
CA ALA A 36 48.61 23.69 -2.10
C ALA A 36 47.74 23.78 -0.83
N TRP A 37 48.09 24.65 0.12
CA TRP A 37 47.27 24.87 1.32
C TRP A 37 45.92 25.49 0.98
N GLN A 38 45.85 26.46 0.07
CA GLN A 38 44.57 27.02 -0.39
C GLN A 38 43.68 25.96 -1.02
N TYR A 39 44.21 25.15 -1.94
CA TYR A 39 43.46 24.11 -2.63
C TYR A 39 43.00 22.99 -1.69
N TYR A 40 43.90 22.48 -0.83
CA TYR A 40 43.59 21.34 0.04
C TYR A 40 42.90 21.70 1.36
N VAL A 41 42.94 22.95 1.81
CA VAL A 41 42.37 23.33 3.13
C VAL A 41 41.26 24.36 3.01
N VAL A 42 41.31 25.27 2.04
CA VAL A 42 40.36 26.40 1.95
C VAL A 42 39.26 26.17 0.93
N GLU A 43 39.56 25.47 -0.18
CA GLU A 43 38.63 25.25 -1.30
C GLU A 43 37.90 23.90 -1.26
N GLN A 44 37.78 23.27 -0.08
CA GLN A 44 37.04 22.02 0.05
C GLN A 44 35.55 22.24 0.35
N ALA A 45 34.72 21.35 -0.19
CA ALA A 45 33.32 21.25 0.16
C ALA A 45 33.19 20.73 1.60
N ASN A 46 32.28 21.32 2.38
CA ASN A 46 32.00 20.91 3.76
C ASN A 46 30.53 20.58 3.87
N VAL A 47 30.19 19.33 3.55
CA VAL A 47 28.81 18.86 3.49
C VAL A 47 28.36 18.31 4.84
N SER A 48 27.25 18.83 5.34
CA SER A 48 26.50 18.31 6.47
C SER A 48 25.24 17.64 5.97
N ILE A 49 24.95 16.44 6.48
CA ILE A 49 23.77 15.66 6.10
C ILE A 49 22.85 15.49 7.30
N GLU A 50 21.55 15.73 7.09
CA GLU A 50 20.51 15.55 8.09
C GLU A 50 19.34 14.74 7.53
N ILE A 51 18.93 13.70 8.25
CA ILE A 51 17.72 12.94 7.92
C ILE A 51 16.51 13.70 8.46
N VAL A 52 15.66 14.18 7.55
CA VAL A 52 14.43 14.91 7.90
C VAL A 52 13.30 13.96 8.21
N LYS A 53 13.17 12.91 7.40
CA LYS A 53 12.02 12.02 7.42
C LYS A 53 12.40 10.66 6.87
N ILE A 54 11.85 9.62 7.48
CA ILE A 54 11.82 8.28 6.89
C ILE A 54 10.35 7.87 6.80
N GLU A 55 9.93 7.48 5.62
CA GLU A 55 8.60 6.93 5.37
C GLU A 55 8.71 5.50 4.90
N ARG A 56 7.84 4.64 5.42
CA ARG A 56 7.66 3.30 4.89
C ARG A 56 6.47 3.31 3.94
N LYS A 57 6.71 3.02 2.66
CA LYS A 57 5.68 2.95 1.62
C LYS A 57 5.46 1.52 1.17
N GLN A 58 4.23 1.21 0.78
CA GLN A 58 3.88 -0.09 0.23
C GLN A 58 4.14 -0.09 -1.28
N ARG A 59 4.59 -1.21 -1.83
CA ARG A 59 4.80 -1.38 -3.27
C ARG A 59 3.44 -1.55 -3.95
N ASP A 60 3.22 -0.77 -5.00
CA ASP A 60 2.01 -0.90 -5.81
C ASP A 60 2.02 -2.19 -6.65
N GLY A 61 0.83 -2.69 -7.00
CA GLY A 61 0.65 -3.80 -7.95
C GLY A 61 1.00 -5.19 -7.42
N VAL A 62 1.19 -5.37 -6.10
CA VAL A 62 1.36 -6.72 -5.52
C VAL A 62 0.02 -7.43 -5.46
N GLN A 63 0.00 -8.65 -6.00
CA GLN A 63 -1.20 -9.46 -6.13
C GLN A 63 -1.09 -10.76 -5.34
N PHE A 64 -2.22 -11.20 -4.77
CA PHE A 64 -2.36 -12.40 -3.95
C PHE A 64 -3.41 -13.32 -4.58
N SER A 65 -3.08 -14.60 -4.68
CA SER A 65 -3.98 -15.66 -5.15
C SER A 65 -5.01 -16.05 -4.08
N LEU A 66 -6.15 -16.59 -4.52
CA LEU A 66 -7.18 -17.18 -3.65
C LEU A 66 -6.88 -18.66 -3.38
N ASP A 67 -5.70 -18.98 -2.85
CA ASP A 67 -5.27 -20.37 -2.73
C ASP A 67 -5.97 -21.12 -1.59
N SER A 68 -6.31 -20.41 -0.51
CA SER A 68 -7.02 -20.98 0.63
C SER A 68 -8.50 -21.18 0.35
N GLU A 69 -9.09 -22.23 0.94
CA GLU A 69 -10.52 -22.49 0.83
C GLU A 69 -11.36 -21.33 1.35
N GLU A 70 -10.87 -20.61 2.36
CA GLU A 70 -11.57 -19.48 2.95
C GLU A 70 -11.52 -18.23 2.06
N LEU A 71 -10.38 -17.91 1.45
CA LEU A 71 -10.30 -16.77 0.52
C LEU A 71 -11.12 -17.02 -0.74
N LYS A 72 -11.27 -18.27 -1.19
CA LYS A 72 -12.17 -18.62 -2.32
C LYS A 72 -13.62 -18.22 -2.05
N LEU A 73 -14.06 -18.15 -0.77
CA LEU A 73 -15.40 -17.67 -0.44
C LEU A 73 -15.61 -16.18 -0.77
N LEU A 74 -14.53 -15.42 -1.02
CA LEU A 74 -14.62 -14.02 -1.45
C LEU A 74 -14.86 -13.88 -2.95
N GLU A 75 -14.67 -14.95 -3.75
CA GLU A 75 -14.77 -14.90 -5.21
C GLU A 75 -16.10 -14.29 -5.72
N PRO A 76 -17.28 -14.65 -5.18
CA PRO A 76 -18.55 -14.06 -5.64
C PRO A 76 -18.66 -12.54 -5.45
N TYR A 77 -17.85 -11.98 -4.55
CA TYR A 77 -17.86 -10.55 -4.20
C TYR A 77 -16.82 -9.74 -4.98
N ILE A 78 -15.95 -10.42 -5.72
CA ILE A 78 -14.94 -9.83 -6.59
C ILE A 78 -15.60 -9.46 -7.93
N PRO A 79 -15.39 -8.24 -8.44
CA PRO A 79 -15.93 -7.85 -9.74
C PRO A 79 -15.48 -8.79 -10.86
N ALA A 80 -16.42 -9.19 -11.73
CA ALA A 80 -16.16 -10.14 -12.82
C ALA A 80 -14.99 -9.72 -13.72
N LEU A 81 -14.77 -8.41 -13.92
CA LEU A 81 -13.64 -7.91 -14.72
C LEU A 81 -12.26 -8.40 -14.23
N PHE A 82 -12.12 -8.80 -12.96
CA PHE A 82 -10.88 -9.35 -12.41
C PHE A 82 -10.82 -10.89 -12.46
N LEU A 83 -11.96 -11.54 -12.73
CA LEU A 83 -12.09 -13.00 -12.77
C LEU A 83 -12.00 -13.58 -14.19
N TYR A 84 -12.30 -12.75 -15.20
CA TYR A 84 -12.37 -13.16 -16.60
C TYR A 84 -11.33 -12.40 -17.44
N GLU A 85 -10.89 -13.02 -18.52
CA GLU A 85 -10.09 -12.35 -19.53
C GLU A 85 -10.97 -11.47 -20.42
N ALA A 86 -10.39 -10.43 -21.00
CA ALA A 86 -11.08 -9.67 -22.03
C ALA A 86 -11.01 -10.48 -23.32
N SER A 87 -12.16 -10.77 -23.93
CA SER A 87 -12.20 -11.34 -25.28
C SER A 87 -11.75 -10.27 -26.28
N ASP A 88 -11.09 -10.69 -27.36
CA ASP A 88 -10.67 -9.82 -28.48
C ASP A 88 -11.84 -9.02 -29.10
N LEU A 89 -13.08 -9.46 -28.89
CA LEU A 89 -14.31 -8.80 -29.36
C LEU A 89 -14.98 -7.91 -28.30
N GLY A 90 -14.32 -7.63 -27.17
CA GLY A 90 -14.83 -6.79 -26.08
C GLY A 90 -15.86 -7.49 -25.17
N GLY A 91 -16.07 -8.79 -25.34
CA GLY A 91 -16.91 -9.63 -24.47
C GLY A 91 -16.16 -10.22 -23.26
N ARG A 92 -16.90 -10.90 -22.39
CA ARG A 92 -16.34 -11.72 -21.30
C ARG A 92 -15.64 -12.95 -21.91
N GLY A 93 -14.32 -13.02 -21.80
CA GLY A 93 -13.53 -14.18 -22.17
C GLY A 93 -13.59 -15.29 -21.11
N ASP A 94 -12.66 -16.23 -21.20
CA ASP A 94 -12.60 -17.37 -20.28
C ASP A 94 -12.28 -16.95 -18.84
N LYS A 95 -12.72 -17.78 -17.90
CA LYS A 95 -12.38 -17.61 -16.48
C LYS A 95 -10.90 -17.86 -16.30
N ARG A 96 -10.20 -16.95 -15.63
CA ARG A 96 -8.77 -17.12 -15.30
C ARG A 96 -8.56 -18.34 -14.43
N ILE A 97 -7.59 -19.18 -14.78
CA ILE A 97 -7.30 -20.46 -14.12
C ILE A 97 -6.73 -20.24 -12.70
N SER A 98 -6.08 -19.10 -12.44
CA SER A 98 -5.57 -18.72 -11.11
C SER A 98 -5.51 -17.20 -10.99
N PRO A 99 -6.64 -16.53 -10.72
CA PRO A 99 -6.65 -15.08 -10.63
C PRO A 99 -5.96 -14.61 -9.34
N SER A 100 -5.12 -13.60 -9.48
CA SER A 100 -4.43 -12.91 -8.38
C SER A 100 -4.98 -11.49 -8.25
N PHE A 101 -5.14 -11.03 -7.01
CA PHE A 101 -5.81 -9.76 -6.70
C PHE A 101 -4.98 -8.91 -5.77
N GLU A 102 -5.04 -7.59 -5.95
CA GLU A 102 -4.51 -6.68 -4.95
C GLU A 102 -5.24 -6.85 -3.61
N LEU A 103 -4.51 -6.64 -2.51
CA LEU A 103 -5.09 -6.68 -1.16
C LEU A 103 -6.31 -5.75 -1.02
N SER A 104 -6.28 -4.59 -1.69
CA SER A 104 -7.38 -3.62 -1.70
C SER A 104 -8.69 -4.19 -2.27
N ILE A 105 -8.59 -5.06 -3.28
CA ILE A 105 -9.74 -5.74 -3.91
C ILE A 105 -10.29 -6.79 -2.95
N LEU A 106 -9.41 -7.58 -2.33
CA LEU A 106 -9.80 -8.60 -1.35
C LEU A 106 -10.49 -7.98 -0.12
N GLU A 107 -9.98 -6.86 0.39
CA GLU A 107 -10.62 -6.13 1.50
C GLU A 107 -11.99 -5.57 1.11
N LYS A 108 -12.16 -5.07 -0.12
CA LYS A 108 -13.47 -4.62 -0.65
C LYS A 108 -14.43 -5.80 -0.77
N ALA A 109 -13.98 -6.94 -1.28
CA ALA A 109 -14.76 -8.16 -1.38
C ALA A 109 -15.22 -8.64 0.01
N PHE A 110 -14.33 -8.65 1.00
CA PHE A 110 -14.65 -8.99 2.39
C PHE A 110 -15.67 -8.03 3.02
N LYS A 111 -15.54 -6.72 2.77
CA LYS A 111 -16.55 -5.74 3.22
C LYS A 111 -17.91 -5.99 2.59
N LYS A 112 -17.97 -6.35 1.31
CA LYS A 112 -19.22 -6.74 0.64
C LYS A 112 -19.81 -8.01 1.24
N ALA A 113 -18.99 -9.05 1.44
CA ALA A 113 -19.41 -10.30 2.07
C ALA A 113 -19.99 -10.06 3.48
N THR A 114 -19.34 -9.21 4.28
CA THR A 114 -19.82 -8.85 5.62
C THR A 114 -21.14 -8.08 5.58
N ARG A 115 -21.36 -7.22 4.57
CA ARG A 115 -22.64 -6.54 4.37
C ARG A 115 -23.72 -7.53 3.95
N GLU A 116 -23.42 -8.42 3.02
CA GLU A 116 -24.35 -9.45 2.57
C GLU A 116 -24.77 -10.36 3.72
N LEU A 117 -23.84 -10.77 4.58
CA LEU A 117 -24.14 -11.56 5.77
C LEU A 117 -25.16 -10.88 6.70
N LYS A 118 -25.19 -9.54 6.75
CA LYS A 118 -26.18 -8.78 7.53
C LYS A 118 -27.53 -8.67 6.82
N LEU A 119 -27.54 -8.69 5.48
CA LEU A 119 -28.73 -8.52 4.67
C LEU A 119 -29.42 -9.85 4.32
N ILE A 120 -28.72 -10.97 4.44
CA ILE A 120 -29.22 -12.28 4.01
C ILE A 120 -30.48 -12.71 4.77
N SER A 121 -30.58 -12.38 6.06
CA SER A 121 -31.79 -12.63 6.85
C SER A 121 -32.98 -11.77 6.39
N VAL A 122 -32.73 -10.56 5.89
CA VAL A 122 -33.79 -9.72 5.31
C VAL A 122 -34.28 -10.32 4.00
N LYS A 123 -33.36 -10.81 3.15
CA LYS A 123 -33.71 -11.52 1.91
C LYS A 123 -34.53 -12.78 2.19
N GLN A 124 -34.12 -13.59 3.18
CA GLN A 124 -34.85 -14.80 3.59
C GLN A 124 -36.28 -14.45 4.05
N LEU A 125 -36.44 -13.47 4.96
CA LEU A 125 -37.76 -13.03 5.42
C LEU A 125 -38.65 -12.53 4.27
N GLN A 126 -38.06 -11.90 3.26
CA GLN A 126 -38.79 -11.44 2.08
C GLN A 126 -39.23 -12.61 1.19
N LEU A 127 -38.36 -13.59 0.96
CA LEU A 127 -38.71 -14.82 0.22
C LEU A 127 -39.77 -15.65 0.94
N ASP A 128 -39.67 -15.79 2.27
CA ASP A 128 -40.69 -16.45 3.09
C ASP A 128 -42.05 -15.76 2.98
N LYS A 129 -42.05 -14.42 2.95
CA LYS A 129 -43.27 -13.64 2.72
C LYS A 129 -43.88 -13.96 1.35
N TYR A 130 -43.07 -14.02 0.29
CA TYR A 130 -43.56 -14.38 -1.06
C TYR A 130 -44.12 -15.81 -1.11
N ILE A 131 -43.44 -16.78 -0.49
CA ILE A 131 -43.91 -18.16 -0.37
C ILE A 131 -45.24 -18.23 0.39
N SER A 132 -45.40 -17.46 1.46
CA SER A 132 -46.64 -17.36 2.23
C SER A 132 -47.77 -16.74 1.41
N GLU A 133 -47.48 -15.68 0.64
CA GLU A 133 -48.44 -15.06 -0.29
C GLU A 133 -48.87 -16.05 -1.37
N LEU A 134 -47.95 -16.77 -2.00
CA LEU A 134 -48.25 -17.83 -2.98
C LEU A 134 -49.13 -18.92 -2.36
N SER A 135 -48.79 -19.38 -1.16
CA SER A 135 -49.54 -20.43 -0.46
C SER A 135 -50.98 -20.02 -0.19
N GLN A 136 -51.24 -18.74 0.11
CA GLN A 136 -52.60 -18.21 0.26
C GLN A 136 -53.41 -18.27 -1.04
N PHE A 137 -52.80 -18.07 -2.21
CA PHE A 137 -53.49 -18.18 -3.50
C PHE A 137 -53.68 -19.63 -3.96
N ILE A 138 -52.77 -20.53 -3.57
CA ILE A 138 -52.81 -21.94 -3.94
C ILE A 138 -53.81 -22.73 -3.09
N ASP A 139 -54.06 -22.30 -1.84
CA ASP A 139 -54.98 -22.97 -0.91
C ASP A 139 -56.45 -22.88 -1.40
N PRO A 140 -57.08 -24.01 -1.79
CA PRO A 140 -58.46 -24.01 -2.28
C PRO A 140 -59.49 -23.65 -1.20
N THR A 141 -59.12 -23.69 0.08
CA THR A 141 -60.01 -23.34 1.19
C THR A 141 -60.00 -21.85 1.52
N ASN A 142 -59.04 -21.10 0.98
CA ASN A 142 -58.90 -19.67 1.21
C ASN A 142 -59.94 -18.87 0.40
N LYS A 143 -60.88 -18.24 1.11
CA LYS A 143 -61.93 -17.41 0.49
C LYS A 143 -61.49 -15.96 0.22
N ILE A 144 -60.37 -15.52 0.80
CA ILE A 144 -59.91 -14.14 0.78
C ILE A 144 -59.04 -13.87 -0.45
N LYS A 145 -58.14 -14.79 -0.79
CA LYS A 145 -57.28 -14.69 -1.97
C LYS A 145 -57.58 -15.84 -2.92
N LYS A 146 -58.28 -15.55 -4.01
CA LYS A 146 -58.63 -16.59 -4.99
C LYS A 146 -57.53 -16.72 -6.02
N LEU A 147 -57.24 -17.95 -6.46
CA LEU A 147 -56.27 -18.20 -7.53
C LEU A 147 -56.58 -17.42 -8.83
N THR A 148 -57.86 -17.21 -9.12
CA THR A 148 -58.34 -16.43 -10.26
C THR A 148 -58.06 -14.93 -10.17
N GLU A 149 -57.64 -14.43 -9.01
CA GLU A 149 -57.28 -13.03 -8.76
C GLU A 149 -55.77 -12.77 -8.90
N PHE A 150 -54.94 -13.81 -8.91
CA PHE A 150 -53.49 -13.68 -9.06
C PHE A 150 -53.12 -13.04 -10.41
N ARG A 151 -52.19 -12.08 -10.42
CA ARG A 151 -51.78 -11.32 -11.62
C ARG A 151 -50.27 -11.28 -11.78
N VAL A 152 -49.82 -11.07 -13.01
CA VAL A 152 -48.39 -10.81 -13.32
C VAL A 152 -47.83 -9.58 -12.59
N SER A 153 -48.68 -8.61 -12.23
CA SER A 153 -48.27 -7.46 -11.43
C SER A 153 -47.76 -7.86 -10.04
N ASP A 154 -48.31 -8.94 -9.47
CA ASP A 154 -47.88 -9.47 -8.19
C ASP A 154 -46.45 -10.02 -8.32
N PHE A 155 -46.12 -10.68 -9.44
CA PHE A 155 -44.76 -11.15 -9.72
C PHE A 155 -43.75 -10.04 -9.99
N ARG A 156 -44.12 -9.03 -10.77
CA ARG A 156 -43.20 -7.91 -11.07
C ARG A 156 -42.80 -7.13 -9.83
N LEU A 157 -43.69 -7.01 -8.85
CA LEU A 157 -43.38 -6.39 -7.56
C LEU A 157 -42.33 -7.19 -6.77
N TRP A 158 -42.25 -8.50 -7.00
CA TRP A 158 -41.30 -9.36 -6.30
C TRP A 158 -39.90 -9.36 -6.93
N SER A 159 -39.78 -8.96 -8.20
CA SER A 159 -38.49 -8.89 -8.92
C SER A 159 -37.72 -10.21 -8.83
N LEU A 160 -38.35 -11.30 -9.28
CA LEU A 160 -37.84 -12.67 -9.11
C LEU A 160 -36.42 -12.89 -9.62
N GLY A 161 -35.99 -12.22 -10.70
CA GLY A 161 -34.62 -12.32 -11.24
C GLY A 161 -33.52 -11.86 -10.26
N SER A 162 -33.89 -11.20 -9.15
CA SER A 162 -32.93 -10.91 -8.08
C SER A 162 -32.65 -12.10 -7.14
N TYR A 163 -33.38 -13.21 -7.28
CA TYR A 163 -33.32 -14.39 -6.42
C TYR A 163 -33.14 -15.71 -7.18
N ILE A 164 -33.72 -15.81 -8.38
CA ILE A 164 -33.62 -16.98 -9.28
C ILE A 164 -33.00 -16.54 -10.62
N ASP A 165 -32.75 -17.49 -11.54
CA ASP A 165 -32.16 -17.18 -12.84
C ASP A 165 -33.03 -16.20 -13.64
N ASP A 166 -32.42 -15.22 -14.32
CA ASP A 166 -33.14 -14.18 -15.05
C ASP A 166 -34.00 -14.75 -16.21
N ILE A 167 -33.56 -15.86 -16.82
CA ILE A 167 -34.30 -16.52 -17.90
C ILE A 167 -35.54 -17.21 -17.33
N GLU A 168 -35.36 -17.88 -16.19
CA GLU A 168 -36.42 -18.59 -15.47
C GLU A 168 -37.46 -17.62 -14.88
N ALA A 169 -37.01 -16.54 -14.24
CA ALA A 169 -37.88 -15.48 -13.76
C ALA A 169 -38.75 -14.88 -14.88
N LYS A 170 -38.13 -14.62 -16.04
CA LYS A 170 -38.84 -14.10 -17.21
C LYS A 170 -39.83 -15.13 -17.77
N TYR A 171 -39.46 -16.40 -17.81
CA TYR A 171 -40.35 -17.48 -18.20
C TYR A 171 -41.61 -17.50 -17.31
N TYR A 172 -41.47 -17.39 -15.99
CA TYR A 172 -42.62 -17.32 -15.08
C TYR A 172 -43.51 -16.11 -15.33
N GLU A 173 -42.93 -14.93 -15.53
CA GLU A 173 -43.71 -13.73 -15.86
C GLU A 173 -44.54 -13.91 -17.15
N ASP A 174 -43.92 -14.45 -18.19
CA ASP A 174 -44.55 -14.67 -19.49
C ASP A 174 -45.68 -15.71 -19.40
N GLN A 175 -45.47 -16.81 -18.67
CA GLN A 175 -46.50 -17.84 -18.46
C GLN A 175 -47.70 -17.31 -17.66
N VAL A 176 -47.47 -16.49 -16.63
CA VAL A 176 -48.56 -15.90 -15.84
C VAL A 176 -49.35 -14.92 -16.68
N LEU A 177 -48.68 -14.10 -17.49
CA LEU A 177 -49.34 -13.21 -18.43
C LEU A 177 -50.23 -13.99 -19.41
N ALA A 178 -49.71 -15.08 -19.99
CA ALA A 178 -50.45 -15.94 -20.91
C ALA A 178 -51.70 -16.54 -20.26
N LEU A 179 -51.58 -17.05 -19.02
CA LEU A 179 -52.67 -17.69 -18.30
C LEU A 179 -53.71 -16.72 -17.73
N THR A 180 -53.37 -15.46 -17.48
CA THR A 180 -54.24 -14.50 -16.77
C THR A 180 -54.72 -13.33 -17.61
N ARG A 181 -54.01 -12.92 -18.67
CA ARG A 181 -54.28 -11.66 -19.39
C ARG A 181 -54.07 -11.70 -20.91
N ASN A 182 -53.56 -12.78 -21.49
CA ASN A 182 -53.48 -12.87 -22.95
C ASN A 182 -54.85 -13.21 -23.56
N TYR A 183 -55.71 -12.21 -23.71
CA TYR A 183 -57.08 -12.35 -24.24
C TYR A 183 -57.17 -13.01 -25.62
N SER A 184 -56.09 -13.00 -26.40
CA SER A 184 -56.04 -13.69 -27.70
C SER A 184 -55.93 -15.22 -27.59
N GLN A 185 -55.52 -15.72 -26.42
CA GLN A 185 -55.29 -17.15 -26.14
C GLN A 185 -56.25 -17.71 -25.09
N LEU A 186 -57.09 -16.86 -24.47
CA LEU A 186 -58.05 -17.26 -23.46
C LEU A 186 -59.37 -17.73 -24.08
N THR A 187 -59.95 -18.79 -23.51
CA THR A 187 -61.32 -19.20 -23.83
C THR A 187 -62.28 -18.38 -22.97
N PHE A 188 -63.43 -18.01 -23.50
CA PHE A 188 -64.45 -17.24 -22.78
C PHE A 188 -65.64 -18.13 -22.44
N ASP A 189 -66.26 -17.90 -21.29
CA ASP A 189 -67.51 -18.55 -20.92
C ASP A 189 -68.73 -17.91 -21.62
N GLU A 190 -69.92 -18.46 -21.37
CA GLU A 190 -71.18 -17.97 -21.94
C GLU A 190 -71.50 -16.51 -21.54
N LEU A 191 -70.86 -16.01 -20.48
CA LEU A 191 -70.97 -14.64 -19.98
C LEU A 191 -69.84 -13.72 -20.49
N HIS A 192 -69.07 -14.19 -21.48
CA HIS A 192 -67.91 -13.48 -22.05
C HIS A 192 -66.82 -13.16 -21.02
N GLN A 193 -66.72 -13.94 -19.94
CA GLN A 193 -65.63 -13.84 -18.98
C GLN A 193 -64.49 -14.79 -19.35
N PRO A 194 -63.22 -14.37 -19.17
CA PRO A 194 -62.08 -15.23 -19.46
C PRO A 194 -62.06 -16.44 -18.52
N LYS A 195 -62.08 -17.64 -19.11
CA LYS A 195 -61.92 -18.91 -18.42
C LYS A 195 -60.43 -19.13 -18.15
N ILE A 196 -60.00 -18.70 -16.97
CA ILE A 196 -58.63 -18.91 -16.49
C ILE A 196 -58.39 -20.41 -16.26
N ASN A 197 -57.31 -20.95 -16.83
CA ASN A 197 -56.89 -22.32 -16.55
C ASN A 197 -56.26 -22.37 -15.13
N THR A 198 -57.12 -22.53 -14.13
CA THR A 198 -56.73 -22.57 -12.71
C THR A 198 -55.82 -23.74 -12.39
N THR A 199 -55.94 -24.86 -13.10
CA THR A 199 -55.05 -26.01 -12.94
C THR A 199 -53.63 -25.67 -13.37
N ALA A 200 -53.44 -25.13 -14.58
CA ALA A 200 -52.12 -24.73 -15.07
C ALA A 200 -51.51 -23.62 -14.21
N LEU A 201 -52.30 -22.62 -13.81
CA LEU A 201 -51.84 -21.55 -12.93
C LEU A 201 -51.41 -22.09 -11.57
N ARG A 202 -52.14 -23.05 -10.99
CA ARG A 202 -51.76 -23.68 -9.72
C ARG A 202 -50.42 -24.42 -9.82
N TYR A 203 -50.20 -25.19 -10.89
CA TYR A 203 -48.94 -25.88 -11.10
C TYR A 203 -47.78 -24.90 -11.25
N LEU A 204 -47.96 -23.84 -12.03
CA LEU A 204 -46.95 -22.80 -12.20
C LEU A 204 -46.60 -22.12 -10.86
N LEU A 205 -47.59 -21.76 -10.04
CA LEU A 205 -47.32 -21.13 -8.74
C LEU A 205 -46.68 -22.10 -7.73
N LEU A 206 -46.92 -23.41 -7.86
CA LEU A 206 -46.23 -24.43 -7.08
C LEU A 206 -44.75 -24.53 -7.46
N ASP A 207 -44.45 -24.45 -8.75
CA ASP A 207 -43.09 -24.44 -9.33
C ASP A 207 -42.31 -23.23 -8.82
N VAL A 208 -42.87 -22.01 -8.96
CA VAL A 208 -42.24 -20.81 -8.43
C VAL A 208 -42.01 -20.90 -6.91
N ARG A 209 -42.94 -21.49 -6.17
CA ARG A 209 -42.78 -21.66 -4.73
C ARG A 209 -41.60 -22.60 -4.41
N GLU A 210 -41.44 -23.67 -5.19
CA GLU A 210 -40.32 -24.61 -5.05
C GLU A 210 -38.98 -23.91 -5.30
N ASP A 211 -38.86 -23.15 -6.39
CA ASP A 211 -37.63 -22.38 -6.69
C ASP A 211 -37.31 -21.33 -5.64
N LEU A 212 -38.32 -20.64 -5.09
CA LEU A 212 -38.11 -19.71 -3.99
C LEU A 212 -37.63 -20.43 -2.72
N SER A 213 -38.13 -21.63 -2.43
CA SER A 213 -37.65 -22.47 -1.33
C SER A 213 -36.21 -22.95 -1.55
N ASP A 214 -35.86 -23.27 -2.80
CA ASP A 214 -34.49 -23.64 -3.17
C ASP A 214 -33.54 -22.45 -3.06
N ALA A 215 -33.97 -21.25 -3.47
CA ALA A 215 -33.23 -20.01 -3.29
C ALA A 215 -32.99 -19.69 -1.80
N ILE A 216 -33.98 -19.91 -0.92
CA ILE A 216 -33.79 -19.81 0.54
C ILE A 216 -32.74 -20.81 1.02
N SER A 217 -32.87 -22.08 0.62
CA SER A 217 -31.96 -23.16 1.02
C SER A 217 -30.52 -22.91 0.55
N ALA A 218 -30.34 -22.40 -0.66
CA ALA A 218 -29.04 -22.00 -1.20
C ALA A 218 -28.45 -20.82 -0.40
N SER A 219 -29.28 -19.81 -0.12
CA SER A 219 -28.92 -18.65 0.68
C SER A 219 -28.51 -19.04 2.11
N GLU A 220 -29.23 -19.96 2.76
CA GLU A 220 -28.85 -20.49 4.08
C GLU A 220 -27.50 -21.23 4.07
N LYS A 221 -27.27 -22.08 3.05
CA LYS A 221 -25.98 -22.76 2.88
C LYS A 221 -24.85 -21.76 2.73
N GLN A 222 -25.04 -20.73 1.90
CA GLN A 222 -24.06 -19.66 1.72
C GLN A 222 -23.85 -18.86 3.02
N GLN A 223 -24.93 -18.51 3.72
CA GLN A 223 -24.88 -17.81 5.00
C GLN A 223 -24.06 -18.60 6.02
N ASN A 224 -24.34 -19.90 6.17
CA ASN A 224 -23.66 -20.75 7.13
C ASN A 224 -22.18 -20.90 6.79
N ARG A 225 -21.84 -21.12 5.51
CA ARG A 225 -20.45 -21.15 5.05
C ARG A 225 -19.72 -19.84 5.35
N LEU A 226 -20.32 -18.70 5.01
CA LEU A 226 -19.70 -17.40 5.23
C LEU A 226 -19.58 -17.08 6.73
N ARG A 227 -20.63 -17.32 7.52
CA ARG A 227 -20.65 -17.10 8.97
C ARG A 227 -19.58 -17.92 9.69
N ASN A 228 -19.43 -19.19 9.32
CA ASN A 228 -18.47 -20.08 9.95
C ASN A 228 -17.03 -19.70 9.61
N ASN A 229 -16.81 -19.16 8.40
CA ASN A 229 -15.47 -18.83 7.92
C ASN A 229 -15.07 -17.35 8.04
N ILE A 230 -16.00 -16.44 8.40
CA ILE A 230 -15.72 -14.99 8.38
C ILE A 230 -14.50 -14.60 9.23
N ARG A 231 -14.34 -15.24 10.40
CA ARG A 231 -13.18 -15.03 11.28
C ARG A 231 -11.89 -15.60 10.70
N SER A 232 -11.97 -16.72 9.96
CA SER A 232 -10.81 -17.29 9.28
C SER A 232 -10.38 -16.38 8.13
N ILE A 233 -11.32 -15.90 7.32
CA ILE A 233 -11.09 -14.94 6.23
C ILE A 233 -10.43 -13.67 6.78
N GLU A 234 -10.95 -13.11 7.87
CA GLU A 234 -10.37 -11.92 8.51
C GLU A 234 -8.93 -12.15 8.98
N ARG A 235 -8.64 -13.31 9.58
CA ARG A 235 -7.27 -13.68 9.99
C ARG A 235 -6.34 -13.83 8.79
N GLN A 236 -6.79 -14.47 7.72
CA GLN A 236 -5.99 -14.65 6.51
C GLN A 236 -5.73 -13.31 5.82
N LEU A 237 -6.71 -12.42 5.71
CA LEU A 237 -6.51 -11.06 5.21
C LEU A 237 -5.56 -10.25 6.09
N SER A 238 -5.65 -10.40 7.40
CA SER A 238 -4.72 -9.76 8.34
C SER A 238 -3.30 -10.28 8.16
N ALA A 239 -3.14 -11.59 7.95
CA ALA A 239 -1.84 -12.21 7.67
C ALA A 239 -1.27 -11.74 6.32
N LEU A 240 -2.10 -11.66 5.27
CA LEU A 240 -1.71 -11.11 3.97
C LEU A 240 -1.31 -9.63 4.09
N ARG A 241 -2.05 -8.84 4.86
CA ARG A 241 -1.70 -7.44 5.13
C ARG A 241 -0.37 -7.33 5.86
N GLN A 242 -0.16 -8.13 6.89
CA GLN A 242 1.09 -8.17 7.63
C GLN A 242 2.24 -8.59 6.72
N GLN A 243 2.05 -9.60 5.87
CA GLN A 243 3.03 -10.02 4.88
C GLN A 243 3.33 -8.91 3.87
N PHE A 244 2.28 -8.24 3.38
CA PHE A 244 2.38 -7.12 2.44
C PHE A 244 3.21 -5.99 3.02
N GLU A 245 2.89 -5.57 4.25
CA GLU A 245 3.66 -4.58 4.98
C GLU A 245 5.11 -5.07 5.18
N GLN A 246 5.33 -6.28 5.68
CA GLN A 246 6.65 -6.78 6.07
C GLN A 246 7.61 -7.08 4.92
N GLN A 247 7.10 -7.49 3.76
CA GLN A 247 7.90 -7.94 2.61
C GLN A 247 7.88 -6.93 1.47
N TYR A 248 6.70 -6.43 1.11
CA TYR A 248 6.51 -5.65 -0.10
C TYR A 248 6.44 -4.14 0.18
N SER A 249 7.08 -3.68 1.23
CA SER A 249 7.30 -2.25 1.45
C SER A 249 8.72 -1.85 1.08
N TYR A 250 8.95 -0.55 1.06
CA TYR A 250 10.25 0.09 0.87
C TYR A 250 10.29 1.38 1.69
N PHE A 251 11.49 1.94 1.89
CA PHE A 251 11.67 3.20 2.58
C PHE A 251 11.90 4.35 1.60
N VAL A 252 11.33 5.51 1.93
CA VAL A 252 11.67 6.79 1.33
C VAL A 252 12.30 7.65 2.42
N VAL A 253 13.53 8.10 2.19
CA VAL A 253 14.33 8.88 3.12
C VAL A 253 14.50 10.28 2.55
N GLU A 254 13.98 11.27 3.26
CA GLU A 254 14.17 12.68 2.97
C GLU A 254 15.40 13.19 3.72
N VAL A 255 16.32 13.77 2.98
CA VAL A 255 17.63 14.18 3.48
C VAL A 255 17.89 15.63 3.08
N ILE A 256 18.32 16.45 4.03
CA ILE A 256 18.85 17.78 3.74
C ILE A 256 20.37 17.69 3.72
N ALA A 257 20.98 18.14 2.63
CA ALA A 257 22.42 18.33 2.54
C ALA A 257 22.74 19.82 2.51
N SER A 258 23.63 20.27 3.39
CA SER A 258 24.10 21.66 3.44
C SER A 258 25.59 21.70 3.20
N ASN A 259 26.04 22.42 2.17
CA ASN A 259 27.45 22.66 1.91
C ASN A 259 27.84 24.01 2.53
N ARG A 260 28.67 23.98 3.57
CA ARG A 260 29.25 25.18 4.19
C ARG A 260 30.61 25.56 3.60
N GLY A 261 31.09 24.78 2.64
CA GLY A 261 32.33 25.00 1.92
C GLY A 261 32.20 26.10 0.86
N ARG A 262 33.34 26.42 0.27
CA ARG A 262 33.47 27.45 -0.77
C ARG A 262 33.48 26.91 -2.19
N SER A 263 33.52 25.59 -2.35
CA SER A 263 33.43 24.90 -3.63
C SER A 263 32.13 24.12 -3.74
N ASP A 264 31.62 24.02 -4.96
CA ASP A 264 30.49 23.18 -5.31
C ASP A 264 30.89 21.70 -5.19
N THR A 265 29.92 20.85 -4.89
CA THR A 265 30.13 19.40 -4.90
C THR A 265 28.89 18.71 -5.45
N THR A 266 29.06 17.47 -5.88
CA THR A 266 27.99 16.66 -6.44
C THR A 266 27.96 15.33 -5.70
N LEU A 267 26.80 15.01 -5.11
CA LEU A 267 26.57 13.74 -4.44
C LEU A 267 26.16 12.68 -5.45
N TYR A 268 26.62 11.45 -5.24
CA TYR A 268 26.20 10.29 -6.02
C TYR A 268 24.71 10.00 -5.82
N SER A 269 24.09 9.41 -6.83
CA SER A 269 22.68 8.96 -6.78
C SER A 269 22.47 7.76 -5.86
N MET A 270 23.53 7.12 -5.39
CA MET A 270 23.47 5.99 -4.46
C MET A 270 23.85 6.44 -3.04
N GLY A 271 23.12 5.92 -2.06
CA GLY A 271 23.40 6.10 -0.64
C GLY A 271 23.27 4.79 0.13
N LEU A 272 23.77 4.79 1.37
CA LEU A 272 23.65 3.66 2.28
C LEU A 272 22.90 4.09 3.54
N LEU A 273 21.79 3.42 3.84
CA LEU A 273 21.07 3.60 5.09
C LEU A 273 21.47 2.48 6.05
N ARG A 274 22.17 2.81 7.13
CA ARG A 274 22.51 1.87 8.19
C ARG A 274 21.52 2.01 9.33
N ILE A 275 20.85 0.92 9.66
CA ILE A 275 19.97 0.83 10.82
C ILE A 275 20.71 0.07 11.92
N VAL A 276 21.01 0.74 13.02
CA VAL A 276 21.74 0.18 14.17
C VAL A 276 20.74 -0.23 15.25
N PHE A 277 20.86 -1.47 15.73
CA PHE A 277 19.97 -2.04 16.74
C PHE A 277 20.65 -2.23 18.11
N SER A 278 21.94 -2.56 18.07
CA SER A 278 22.81 -2.73 19.24
C SER A 278 24.27 -2.64 18.81
N ASP A 279 25.19 -2.65 19.78
CA ASP A 279 26.62 -2.71 19.51
C ASP A 279 26.93 -3.90 18.57
N ASN A 280 27.46 -3.57 17.39
CA ASN A 280 27.84 -4.50 16.32
C ASN A 280 26.69 -5.25 15.61
N ASN A 281 25.43 -4.82 15.77
CA ASN A 281 24.29 -5.37 15.04
C ASN A 281 23.58 -4.28 14.24
N TYR A 282 23.72 -4.36 12.92
CA TYR A 282 23.15 -3.39 11.99
C TYR A 282 22.65 -4.08 10.72
N VAL A 283 21.73 -3.41 10.04
CA VAL A 283 21.31 -3.77 8.68
C VAL A 283 21.58 -2.58 7.78
N ASP A 284 22.28 -2.84 6.69
CA ASP A 284 22.57 -1.86 5.65
C ASP A 284 21.55 -2.01 4.52
N ILE A 285 20.91 -0.90 4.15
CA ILE A 285 19.92 -0.83 3.07
C ILE A 285 20.43 0.12 2.01
N ASN A 286 20.54 -0.38 0.78
CA ASN A 286 20.90 0.45 -0.36
C ASN A 286 19.79 1.45 -0.69
N LEU A 287 20.19 2.67 -0.98
CA LEU A 287 19.33 3.77 -1.35
C LEU A 287 19.68 4.28 -2.74
N THR A 288 18.66 4.65 -3.51
CA THR A 288 18.77 5.28 -4.83
C THR A 288 17.99 6.59 -4.84
N LEU A 289 18.58 7.65 -5.38
CA LEU A 289 17.94 8.94 -5.53
C LEU A 289 16.70 8.83 -6.43
N ASN A 290 15.59 9.42 -6.00
CA ASN A 290 14.30 9.27 -6.67
C ASN A 290 14.22 10.15 -7.95
N GLU A 291 14.35 9.50 -9.10
CA GLU A 291 13.92 9.80 -10.49
C GLU A 291 14.03 11.21 -11.13
N SER A 292 14.57 12.26 -10.51
CA SER A 292 14.65 13.57 -11.20
C SER A 292 16.04 14.08 -11.55
N TYR A 293 17.11 13.56 -10.92
CA TYR A 293 18.46 14.05 -11.17
C TYR A 293 19.44 12.89 -11.18
N GLN A 294 20.24 12.75 -12.24
CA GLN A 294 21.30 11.73 -12.30
C GLN A 294 22.41 12.01 -11.26
N HIS A 295 22.48 13.25 -10.78
CA HIS A 295 23.51 13.79 -9.91
C HIS A 295 22.87 14.80 -8.96
N ALA A 296 23.23 14.75 -7.68
CA ALA A 296 22.72 15.67 -6.66
C ALA A 296 23.71 16.83 -6.50
N ASP A 297 23.58 17.84 -7.37
CA ASP A 297 24.45 19.03 -7.36
C ASP A 297 24.15 19.91 -6.15
N LEU A 298 25.20 20.18 -5.37
CA LEU A 298 25.13 20.93 -4.12
C LEU A 298 26.06 22.17 -4.21
N PRO A 299 25.50 23.36 -4.45
CA PRO A 299 26.30 24.56 -4.64
C PRO A 299 27.03 24.98 -3.35
N ALA A 300 28.11 25.73 -3.49
CA ALA A 300 28.86 26.34 -2.41
C ALA A 300 27.94 27.20 -1.55
N SER A 301 28.04 27.05 -0.22
CA SER A 301 27.13 27.72 0.73
C SER A 301 25.64 27.42 0.51
N GLY A 302 25.32 26.35 -0.22
CA GLY A 302 23.96 25.94 -0.56
C GLY A 302 23.36 24.90 0.39
N THR A 303 22.04 24.73 0.32
CA THR A 303 21.32 23.66 1.02
C THR A 303 20.24 23.11 0.09
N GLU A 304 20.26 21.80 -0.11
CA GLU A 304 19.33 21.10 -0.99
C GLU A 304 18.67 19.93 -0.27
N THR A 305 17.47 19.58 -0.74
CA THR A 305 16.70 18.44 -0.20
C THR A 305 16.66 17.32 -1.22
N TYR A 306 17.05 16.13 -0.78
CA TYR A 306 17.14 14.92 -1.59
C TYR A 306 16.18 13.85 -1.07
N TYR A 307 15.54 13.15 -2.00
CA TYR A 307 14.64 12.04 -1.70
C TYR A 307 15.28 10.75 -2.18
N TYR A 308 15.67 9.90 -1.24
CA TYR A 308 16.21 8.58 -1.50
C TYR A 308 15.15 7.53 -1.32
N ARG A 309 15.21 6.47 -2.13
CA ARG A 309 14.30 5.33 -2.11
C ARG A 309 15.11 4.05 -1.91
N SER A 310 14.68 3.16 -1.02
CA SER A 310 15.24 1.82 -0.94
C SER A 310 14.58 0.87 -1.94
N GLU A 311 15.25 -0.25 -2.19
CA GLU A 311 14.62 -1.43 -2.79
C GLU A 311 13.54 -2.03 -1.87
N SER A 312 12.85 -3.06 -2.37
CA SER A 312 11.81 -3.71 -1.59
C SER A 312 12.43 -4.49 -0.44
N LEU A 313 11.77 -4.53 0.72
CA LEU A 313 12.22 -5.39 1.83
C LEU A 313 12.22 -6.88 1.49
N MET A 314 11.57 -7.26 0.39
CA MET A 314 11.61 -8.61 -0.17
C MET A 314 13.03 -9.00 -0.61
N ASP A 315 13.80 -8.03 -1.10
CA ASP A 315 15.15 -8.21 -1.63
C ASP A 315 16.20 -8.40 -0.50
N LEU A 316 15.83 -8.03 0.74
CA LEU A 316 16.62 -8.32 1.94
C LEU A 316 16.52 -9.79 2.35
N THR A 317 17.55 -10.30 3.03
CA THR A 317 17.51 -11.65 3.62
C THR A 317 16.41 -11.75 4.67
N ALA A 318 15.94 -12.97 4.94
CA ALA A 318 14.87 -13.20 5.91
C ALA A 318 15.22 -12.68 7.33
N GLN A 319 16.50 -12.76 7.71
CA GLN A 319 17.00 -12.29 9.00
C GLN A 319 17.03 -10.76 9.06
N GLU A 320 17.59 -10.10 8.04
CA GLU A 320 17.66 -8.63 7.97
C GLU A 320 16.25 -8.03 7.93
N ARG A 321 15.36 -8.58 7.09
CA ARG A 321 13.96 -8.17 7.02
C ARG A 321 13.26 -8.30 8.38
N LYS A 322 13.52 -9.39 9.12
CA LYS A 322 12.95 -9.58 10.47
C LYS A 322 13.42 -8.47 11.41
N LEU A 323 14.72 -8.16 11.42
CA LEU A 323 15.29 -7.09 12.24
C LEU A 323 14.68 -5.73 11.87
N VAL A 324 14.74 -5.33 10.61
CA VAL A 324 14.16 -4.07 10.11
C VAL A 324 12.69 -3.94 10.52
N ASN A 325 11.91 -5.02 10.39
CA ASN A 325 10.49 -5.02 10.78
C ASN A 325 10.27 -4.89 12.30
N SER A 326 11.07 -5.55 13.12
CA SER A 326 10.94 -5.50 14.58
C SER A 326 11.33 -4.15 15.17
N TYR A 327 12.25 -3.43 14.54
CA TYR A 327 12.80 -2.18 15.05
C TYR A 327 12.20 -0.92 14.43
N TRP A 328 11.45 -1.04 13.33
CA TRP A 328 10.67 0.06 12.77
C TRP A 328 9.67 0.60 13.80
N GLY A 329 9.75 1.90 14.11
CA GLY A 329 8.82 2.56 15.04
C GLY A 329 9.18 2.45 16.53
N SER A 330 10.24 1.71 16.90
CA SER A 330 10.58 1.43 18.31
C SER A 330 11.86 2.14 18.78
N ARG A 331 13.01 1.47 18.66
CA ARG A 331 14.29 1.86 19.27
C ARG A 331 15.49 1.83 18.32
N GLY A 332 15.30 1.52 17.04
CA GLY A 332 16.41 1.55 16.07
C GLY A 332 16.92 2.97 15.86
N GLU A 333 18.22 3.13 15.75
CA GLU A 333 18.85 4.35 15.26
C GLU A 333 19.23 4.16 13.80
N VAL A 334 19.26 5.25 13.04
CA VAL A 334 19.55 5.21 11.63
C VAL A 334 20.51 6.32 11.25
N GLN A 335 21.46 5.98 10.40
CA GLN A 335 22.41 6.91 9.80
C GLN A 335 22.42 6.69 8.30
N ILE A 336 22.49 7.78 7.54
CA ILE A 336 22.71 7.72 6.10
C ILE A 336 24.16 8.09 5.80
N TYR A 337 24.76 7.34 4.88
CA TYR A 337 26.07 7.63 4.31
C TYR A 337 25.88 7.96 2.84
N LEU A 338 26.40 9.11 2.42
CA LEU A 338 26.43 9.55 1.03
C LEU A 338 27.89 9.75 0.60
N LEU A 339 28.13 9.56 -0.69
CA LEU A 339 29.44 9.74 -1.32
C LEU A 339 29.35 10.91 -2.29
N ASP A 340 30.37 11.75 -2.37
CA ASP A 340 30.51 12.71 -3.47
C ASP A 340 31.38 12.17 -4.62
N THR A 341 31.40 12.90 -5.74
CA THR A 341 32.22 12.57 -6.92
C THR A 341 33.73 12.50 -6.64
N GLN A 342 34.21 13.10 -5.53
CA GLN A 342 35.60 13.05 -5.06
C GLN A 342 35.86 11.90 -4.08
N GLN A 343 34.88 11.01 -3.89
CA GLN A 343 34.93 9.86 -2.97
C GLN A 343 35.01 10.24 -1.48
N GLN A 344 34.61 11.45 -1.11
CA GLN A 344 34.41 11.83 0.28
C GLN A 344 33.11 11.23 0.80
N VAL A 345 33.19 10.59 1.97
CA VAL A 345 32.04 9.98 2.64
C VAL A 345 31.50 10.97 3.67
N TYR A 346 30.20 11.25 3.58
CA TYR A 346 29.48 12.09 4.51
C TYR A 346 28.44 11.24 5.25
N SER A 347 28.39 11.39 6.57
CA SER A 347 27.44 10.68 7.44
C SER A 347 26.49 11.64 8.12
N SER A 348 25.22 11.28 8.22
CA SER A 348 24.28 12.02 9.07
C SER A 348 24.52 11.77 10.56
N LYS A 349 23.98 12.66 11.39
CA LYS A 349 23.76 12.34 12.81
C LYS A 349 22.80 11.15 12.94
N PRO A 350 22.94 10.32 13.99
CA PRO A 350 21.96 9.29 14.30
C PRO A 350 20.57 9.90 14.47
N ALA A 351 19.58 9.26 13.85
CA ALA A 351 18.17 9.63 13.96
C ALA A 351 17.33 8.41 14.39
N PRO A 352 16.15 8.60 15.00
CA PRO A 352 15.28 7.48 15.33
C PRO A 352 14.69 6.85 14.04
N PHE A 353 14.68 5.52 13.97
CA PHE A 353 14.14 4.74 12.85
C PHE A 353 12.60 4.64 12.92
N VAL A 354 11.93 5.78 12.74
CA VAL A 354 10.47 5.94 12.88
C VAL A 354 9.89 6.86 11.80
N GLY A 355 8.59 6.73 11.55
CA GLY A 355 7.85 7.69 10.72
C GLY A 355 7.78 9.07 11.38
N ASN A 356 8.03 10.14 10.61
CA ASN A 356 8.00 11.55 11.05
C ASN A 356 8.98 11.90 12.18
N ILE A 357 10.28 11.91 11.85
CA ILE A 357 11.39 12.21 12.77
C ILE A 357 11.26 13.59 13.44
N LYS A 358 10.93 14.64 12.67
CA LYS A 358 10.86 16.03 13.18
C LYS A 358 9.80 16.24 14.26
N GLN A 359 8.61 15.65 14.16
CA GLN A 359 7.56 15.82 15.17
C GLN A 359 7.93 15.14 16.49
N LYS A 360 8.52 13.95 16.43
CA LYS A 360 8.97 13.24 17.63
C LYS A 360 10.14 13.95 18.30
N ALA A 361 11.16 14.35 17.54
CA ALA A 361 12.30 15.10 18.08
C ALA A 361 11.88 16.44 18.69
N MET A 362 10.95 17.16 18.06
CA MET A 362 10.43 18.43 18.58
C MET A 362 9.56 18.22 19.83
N LEU A 363 8.76 17.15 19.87
CA LEU A 363 7.98 16.77 21.05
C LEU A 363 8.86 16.33 22.22
N ASP A 364 9.93 15.58 21.96
CA ASP A 364 10.88 15.15 22.98
C ASP A 364 11.68 16.35 23.53
N LEU A 365 12.10 17.30 22.67
CA LEU A 365 12.69 18.57 23.10
C LEU A 365 11.73 19.40 23.98
N LEU A 366 10.44 19.46 23.61
CA LEU A 366 9.40 20.13 24.42
C LEU A 366 9.18 19.44 25.77
N LYS A 367 9.27 18.11 25.83
CA LYS A 367 9.17 17.36 27.09
C LYS A 367 10.36 17.59 28.00
N ASP A 368 11.57 17.59 27.45
CA ASP A 368 12.81 17.78 28.22
C ASP A 368 12.89 19.19 28.79
N THR A 369 12.49 20.20 28.00
CA THR A 369 12.39 21.58 28.49
C THR A 369 11.31 21.74 29.56
N ALA A 370 10.15 21.07 29.41
CA ALA A 370 9.11 21.06 30.45
C ALA A 370 9.58 20.39 31.76
N HIS A 371 10.33 19.28 31.68
CA HIS A 371 10.90 18.62 32.86
C HIS A 371 12.01 19.46 33.51
N GLY A 372 12.86 20.11 32.71
CA GLY A 372 13.88 21.05 33.19
C GLY A 372 13.27 22.25 33.94
N SER A 373 12.10 22.73 33.51
CA SER A 373 11.38 23.81 34.18
C SER A 373 10.69 23.41 35.50
N MET A 374 10.55 22.11 35.82
CA MET A 374 10.02 21.65 37.10
C MET A 374 11.08 21.49 38.19
N VAL A 375 12.37 21.37 37.83
CA VAL A 375 13.46 21.19 38.82
C VAL A 375 13.98 22.54 39.37
N SER A 376 13.65 23.67 38.72
CA SER A 376 14.10 25.00 39.15
C SER A 376 13.12 25.79 40.04
N VAL A 377 12.08 25.16 40.61
CA VAL A 377 11.12 25.83 41.52
C VAL A 377 11.11 25.23 42.93
N SER A 378 12.20 24.60 43.36
CA SER A 378 12.42 24.15 44.74
C SER A 378 13.74 24.70 45.29
N GLY A 379 13.87 26.02 45.31
CA GLY A 379 15.07 26.65 45.85
C GLY A 379 15.00 28.16 45.87
N TYR A 380 13.98 28.74 46.51
CA TYR A 380 14.07 29.98 47.27
C TYR A 380 13.03 29.98 48.37
#